data_AF-A0A6C0QSC2-F1
#
_entry.id   AF-A0A6C0QSC2-F1
#
_cell.length_a   1.000
_cell.length_b   1.000
_cell.length_c   1.000
_cell.angle_alpha   90.00
_cell.angle_beta   90.00
_cell.angle_gamma   90.00
#
_symmetry.space_group_name_H-M   'P 1'
#
loop_
_entity.id
_entity.type
_entity.pdbx_description
1 polymer ?
#
loop_
_entity_poly.entity_id
_entity_poly.type
_entity_poly.pdbx_seq_one_letter_code
_entity_poly.pdbx_strand_id
1 'polypeptide(L)'
;MSAEIYIKFYVDAVRSGMVADMGAERLQTLLVIASFMNEKGECYPTQWQIAKALGVARETANRRVMRLAKYQWEGKPLIELRKIRNDMGEWVKTVYKILPVSNVSIFK
;
A
#
# COMPACT_ATOMS: atom_id res chain seq x y z
N MET A 1 -8.26 -25.41 8.87
CA MET A 1 -7.70 -24.23 9.57
C MET A 1 -7.31 -23.23 8.51
N SER A 2 -7.93 -22.05 8.46
CA SER A 2 -7.40 -20.96 7.62
C SER A 2 -6.09 -20.51 8.27
N ALA A 3 -4.99 -20.49 7.51
CA ALA A 3 -3.76 -19.86 8.00
C ALA A 3 -4.06 -18.39 8.33
N GLU A 4 -3.77 -17.98 9.56
CA GLU A 4 -3.91 -16.59 9.96
C GLU A 4 -2.79 -15.78 9.29
N ILE A 5 -3.18 -14.79 8.49
CA ILE A 5 -2.25 -13.88 7.80
C ILE A 5 -2.21 -12.57 8.59
N TYR A 6 -1.00 -12.15 8.94
CA TYR A 6 -0.75 -10.97 9.77
C TYR A 6 0.04 -9.92 8.99
N ILE A 7 -0.31 -8.65 9.20
CA ILE A 7 0.55 -7.52 8.82
C ILE A 7 1.44 -7.19 10.00
N LYS A 8 2.75 -7.27 9.80
CA LYS A 8 3.77 -6.82 10.76
C LYS A 8 4.04 -5.35 10.50
N PHE A 9 3.86 -4.54 11.54
CA PHE A 9 4.22 -3.13 11.53
C PHE A 9 5.30 -2.90 12.59
N TYR A 10 6.52 -2.55 12.17
CA TYR A 10 7.64 -2.42 13.10
C TYR A 10 7.44 -1.20 14.01
N VAL A 11 7.67 -1.39 15.31
CA VAL A 11 7.50 -0.36 16.35
C VAL A 11 8.34 0.90 16.05
N ASP A 12 9.46 0.73 15.35
CA ASP A 12 10.33 1.83 14.92
C ASP A 12 9.61 2.83 14.01
N ALA A 13 8.58 2.42 13.25
CA ALA A 13 7.76 3.36 12.47
C ALA A 13 7.00 4.36 13.36
N VAL A 14 6.60 3.94 14.56
CA VAL A 14 5.98 4.84 15.55
C VAL A 14 7.04 5.68 16.23
N ARG A 15 8.11 5.05 16.71
CA ARG A 15 9.17 5.71 17.50
C ARG A 15 9.97 6.74 16.70
N SER A 16 10.17 6.52 15.40
CA SER A 16 10.84 7.47 14.51
C SER A 16 9.99 8.69 14.16
N GLY A 17 8.69 8.69 14.49
CA GLY A 17 7.75 9.75 14.10
C GLY A 17 7.12 9.57 12.72
N MET A 18 7.48 8.51 11.97
CA MET A 18 6.92 8.24 10.63
C MET A 18 5.41 8.17 10.62
N VAL A 19 4.79 7.52 11.61
CA VAL A 19 3.32 7.42 11.71
C VAL A 19 2.67 8.79 11.88
N ALA A 20 3.26 9.65 12.72
CA ALA A 20 2.73 10.98 12.97
C ALA A 20 2.83 11.87 11.71
N ASP A 21 3.96 11.82 11.00
CA ASP A 21 4.19 12.56 9.76
C ASP A 21 3.30 12.07 8.60
N MET A 22 3.16 10.74 8.47
CA MET A 22 2.33 10.11 7.44
C MET A 22 0.85 10.47 7.60
N GLY A 23 0.36 10.51 8.84
CA GLY A 23 -1.02 10.81 9.17
C GLY A 23 -1.99 9.63 8.94
N ALA A 24 -3.14 9.70 9.61
CA ALA A 24 -4.09 8.59 9.71
C ALA A 24 -4.62 8.08 8.36
N GLU A 25 -4.94 8.98 7.42
CA GLU A 25 -5.49 8.60 6.11
C GLU A 25 -4.50 7.76 5.30
N ARG A 26 -3.22 8.15 5.30
CA ARG A 26 -2.18 7.45 4.54
C ARG A 26 -1.82 6.14 5.20
N LEU A 27 -1.73 6.10 6.53
CA LEU A 27 -1.51 4.86 7.28
C LEU A 27 -2.62 3.84 7.00
N GLN A 28 -3.88 4.24 7.11
CA GLN A 28 -5.02 3.37 6.79
C GLN A 28 -4.92 2.82 5.36
N THR A 29 -4.57 3.68 4.40
CA THR A 29 -4.41 3.29 2.99
C THR A 29 -3.25 2.32 2.79
N LEU A 30 -2.12 2.54 3.48
CA LEU A 30 -0.95 1.67 3.42
C LEU A 30 -1.29 0.26 3.92
N LEU A 31 -1.97 0.16 5.07
CA LEU A 31 -2.37 -1.12 5.66
C LEU A 31 -3.36 -1.88 4.76
N VAL A 32 -4.32 -1.17 4.16
CA VAL A 32 -5.26 -1.78 3.19
C VAL A 32 -4.54 -2.28 1.94
N ILE A 33 -3.57 -1.55 1.39
CA ILE A 33 -2.79 -2.04 0.24
C ILE A 33 -1.95 -3.25 0.66
N ALA A 34 -1.32 -3.17 1.83
CA ALA A 34 -0.46 -4.22 2.36
C ALA A 34 -1.19 -5.55 2.57
N SER A 35 -2.50 -5.55 2.85
CA SER A 35 -3.27 -6.79 2.99
C SER A 35 -3.38 -7.61 1.69
N PHE A 36 -2.96 -7.06 0.55
CA PHE A 36 -2.89 -7.75 -0.75
C PHE A 36 -1.46 -8.12 -1.16
N MET A 37 -0.50 -7.97 -0.24
CA MET A 37 0.92 -8.23 -0.46
C MET A 37 1.17 -9.71 -0.76
N ASN A 38 2.07 -9.99 -1.69
CA ASN A 38 2.70 -11.30 -1.90
C ASN A 38 4.09 -11.35 -1.25
N GLU A 39 4.78 -12.49 -1.36
CA GLU A 39 6.13 -12.69 -0.79
C GLU A 39 7.19 -11.69 -1.29
N LYS A 40 6.97 -11.02 -2.43
CA LYS A 40 7.88 -10.03 -3.01
C LYS A 40 7.59 -8.59 -2.59
N GLY A 41 6.60 -8.37 -1.73
CA GLY A 41 6.14 -7.02 -1.36
C GLY A 41 5.23 -6.36 -2.43
N GLU A 42 4.79 -7.13 -3.42
CA GLU A 42 3.92 -6.66 -4.51
C GLU A 42 2.47 -6.90 -4.14
N CYS A 43 1.64 -5.89 -4.35
CA CYS A 43 0.22 -5.89 -4.02
C CYS A 43 -0.59 -5.69 -5.29
N TYR A 44 -1.67 -6.46 -5.45
CA TYR A 44 -2.50 -6.47 -6.66
C TYR A 44 -3.99 -6.12 -6.44
N PRO A 45 -4.36 -5.17 -5.56
CA PRO A 45 -5.76 -4.78 -5.44
C PRO A 45 -6.20 -3.90 -6.62
N THR A 46 -7.44 -4.10 -7.05
CA THR A 46 -8.16 -3.13 -7.89
C THR A 46 -8.55 -1.90 -7.06
N GLN A 47 -8.81 -0.76 -7.73
CA GLN A 47 -9.32 0.43 -7.03
C GLN A 47 -10.63 0.18 -6.27
N TRP A 48 -11.47 -0.72 -6.78
CA TRP A 48 -12.71 -1.14 -6.12
C TRP A 48 -12.46 -1.95 -4.86
N GLN A 49 -11.48 -2.86 -4.87
CA GLN A 49 -11.09 -3.60 -3.66
C GLN A 49 -10.55 -2.66 -2.57
N ILE A 50 -9.70 -1.69 -2.95
CA ILE A 50 -9.20 -0.66 -2.03
C ILE A 50 -10.37 0.16 -1.47
N ALA A 51 -11.29 0.62 -2.33
CA ALA A 51 -12.45 1.41 -1.94
C ALA A 51 -13.36 0.67 -0.95
N LYS A 52 -13.67 -0.59 -1.24
CA LYS A 52 -14.46 -1.46 -0.38
C LYS A 52 -13.79 -1.66 0.98
N ALA A 53 -12.48 -1.93 1.00
CA ALA A 53 -11.73 -2.14 2.24
C ALA A 53 -11.59 -0.85 3.08
N LEU A 54 -11.50 0.32 2.43
CA LEU A 54 -11.46 1.62 3.10
C LEU A 54 -12.85 2.14 3.52
N GLY A 55 -13.94 1.57 2.99
CA GLY A 55 -15.30 2.06 3.22
C GLY A 55 -15.58 3.42 2.58
N VAL A 56 -15.00 3.70 1.41
CA VAL A 56 -15.12 4.99 0.71
C VAL A 56 -15.48 4.82 -0.77
N ALA A 57 -15.90 5.91 -1.42
CA ALA A 57 -16.08 5.93 -2.87
C ALA A 57 -14.77 5.64 -3.62
N ARG A 58 -14.87 5.04 -4.81
CA ARG A 58 -13.72 4.65 -5.64
C ARG A 58 -12.79 5.82 -5.97
N GLU A 59 -13.36 6.98 -6.27
CA GLU A 59 -12.62 8.21 -6.57
C GLU A 59 -11.85 8.69 -5.33
N THR A 60 -12.41 8.54 -4.14
CA THR A 60 -11.74 8.84 -2.87
C THR A 60 -10.59 7.86 -2.61
N ALA A 61 -10.80 6.56 -2.84
CA ALA A 61 -9.74 5.56 -2.74
C ALA A 61 -8.57 5.90 -3.69
N ASN A 62 -8.85 6.24 -4.94
CA ASN A 62 -7.83 6.65 -5.90
C ASN A 62 -7.06 7.90 -5.43
N ARG A 63 -7.76 8.94 -4.92
CA ARG A 63 -7.09 10.13 -4.36
C ARG A 63 -6.17 9.78 -3.18
N ARG A 64 -6.62 8.91 -2.27
CA ARG A 64 -5.82 8.46 -1.11
C ARG A 64 -4.57 7.69 -1.54
N VAL A 65 -4.73 6.76 -2.48
CA VAL A 65 -3.61 6.02 -3.10
C VAL A 65 -2.59 6.98 -3.72
N MET A 66 -3.05 7.98 -4.48
CA MET A 66 -2.15 8.96 -5.09
C MET A 66 -1.46 9.87 -4.06
N ARG A 67 -2.12 10.17 -2.93
CA ARG A 67 -1.51 10.91 -1.80
C ARG A 67 -0.47 10.08 -1.08
N LEU A 68 -0.70 8.78 -0.90
CA LEU A 68 0.27 7.84 -0.33
C LEU A 68 1.47 7.64 -1.27
N ALA A 69 1.24 7.52 -2.58
CA ALA A 69 2.28 7.37 -3.58
C ALA A 69 3.25 8.57 -3.65
N LYS A 70 2.76 9.77 -3.34
CA LYS A 70 3.55 11.00 -3.30
C LYS A 70 4.22 11.23 -1.95
N TYR A 71 3.80 10.53 -0.90
CA TYR A 71 4.38 10.69 0.42
C TYR A 71 5.78 10.08 0.47
N GLN A 72 6.69 10.81 1.11
CA GLN A 72 8.07 10.40 1.31
C GLN A 72 8.40 10.49 2.79
N TRP A 73 8.98 9.43 3.34
CA TRP A 73 9.60 9.46 4.65
C TRP A 73 11.10 9.63 4.47
N GLU A 74 11.70 10.67 5.07
CA GLU A 74 13.12 10.98 4.91
C GLU A 74 13.57 11.05 3.44
N GLY A 75 12.73 11.64 2.58
CA GLY A 75 12.97 11.76 1.13
C GLY A 75 12.81 10.44 0.34
N LYS A 76 12.40 9.34 0.98
CA LYS A 76 12.21 8.04 0.33
C LYS A 76 10.72 7.71 0.19
N PRO A 77 10.26 7.26 -0.99
CA PRO A 77 8.87 6.85 -1.17
C PRO A 77 8.56 5.58 -0.35
N LEU A 78 7.33 5.45 0.14
CA LEU A 78 6.89 4.22 0.81
C LEU A 78 6.38 3.16 -0.15
N ILE A 79 5.78 3.59 -1.27
CA ILE A 79 5.23 2.70 -2.28
C ILE A 79 5.64 3.13 -3.68
N GLU A 80 5.78 2.17 -4.58
CA GLU A 80 5.88 2.41 -6.03
C GLU A 80 4.61 1.93 -6.72
N LEU A 81 4.17 2.67 -7.75
CA LEU A 81 3.08 2.25 -8.62
C LEU A 81 3.64 1.88 -9.99
N ARG A 82 3.34 0.68 -10.45
CA ARG A 82 3.69 0.19 -11.79
C ARG A 82 2.43 -0.19 -12.53
N LYS A 83 2.19 0.42 -13.69
CA LYS A 83 1.13 -0.02 -14.58
C LYS A 83 1.68 -1.12 -15.49
N ILE A 84 1.00 -2.25 -15.55
CA ILE A 84 1.35 -3.38 -16.41
C ILE A 84 0.47 -3.33 -17.65
N ARG A 85 1.09 -3.54 -18.82
CA ARG A 85 0.40 -3.72 -20.09
C ARG A 85 0.28 -5.20 -20.44
N ASN A 86 -0.77 -5.60 -21.16
CA ASN A 86 -0.82 -6.92 -21.80
C ASN A 86 0.05 -6.92 -23.05
N ASP A 87 0.15 -8.09 -23.68
CA ASP A 87 0.86 -8.29 -24.95
C ASP A 87 0.27 -7.46 -26.10
N MET A 88 -0.97 -6.96 -25.96
CA MET A 88 -1.64 -6.05 -26.89
C MET A 88 -1.37 -4.56 -26.57
N GLY A 89 -0.57 -4.26 -25.54
CA GLY A 89 -0.21 -2.90 -25.13
C GLY A 89 -1.25 -2.16 -24.28
N GLU A 90 -2.35 -2.81 -23.92
CA GLU A 90 -3.42 -2.23 -23.10
C GLU A 90 -3.08 -2.28 -21.62
N TRP A 91 -3.44 -1.24 -20.86
CA TRP A 91 -3.24 -1.22 -19.41
C TRP A 91 -4.18 -2.19 -18.70
N VAL A 92 -3.63 -3.24 -18.09
CA VAL A 92 -4.43 -4.32 -17.48
C VAL A 92 -4.52 -4.17 -15.98
N LYS A 93 -3.39 -3.84 -15.33
CA LYS A 93 -3.25 -3.90 -13.88
C LYS A 93 -2.33 -2.80 -13.36
N THR A 94 -2.66 -2.29 -12.17
CA THR A 94 -1.72 -1.50 -11.38
C THR A 94 -1.16 -2.39 -10.29
N VAL A 95 0.16 -2.47 -10.20
CA VAL A 95 0.90 -3.14 -9.15
C VAL A 95 1.41 -2.08 -8.19
N TYR A 96 1.18 -2.31 -6.91
CA TYR A 96 1.71 -1.47 -5.84
C TYR A 96 2.83 -2.24 -5.15
N LYS A 97 4.04 -1.69 -5.13
CA LYS A 97 5.14 -2.30 -4.40
C LYS A 97 5.35 -1.54 -3.10
N ILE A 98 5.19 -2.22 -1.97
CA ILE A 98 5.52 -1.66 -0.66
C ILE A 98 7.03 -1.78 -0.47
N LEU A 99 7.68 -0.66 -0.18
CA LEU A 99 9.12 -0.59 -0.02
C LEU A 99 9.54 -0.85 1.44
N PRO A 100 10.75 -1.38 1.70
CA PRO A 100 11.19 -1.69 3.06
C PRO A 100 11.15 -0.50 4.04
N VAL A 101 11.32 0.73 3.53
CA VAL A 101 11.22 1.97 4.32
C VAL A 101 9.84 2.18 4.95
N SER A 102 8.79 1.48 4.48
CA SER A 102 7.44 1.55 5.06
C SER A 102 7.29 0.93 6.44
N ASN A 103 8.27 0.14 6.91
CA ASN A 103 8.15 -0.65 8.13
C ASN A 103 6.92 -1.59 8.15
N VAL A 104 6.44 -2.01 6.97
CA VAL A 104 5.33 -2.96 6.80
C VAL A 104 5.83 -4.23 6.11
N SER A 105 5.47 -5.40 6.63
CA SER A 105 5.69 -6.69 5.98
C SER A 105 4.60 -7.71 6.30
N ILE A 106 4.34 -8.67 5.41
CA ILE A 106 3.57 -9.89 5.72
C ILE A 106 4.51 -11.11 5.72
N PHE A 107 5.33 -11.21 4.68
CA PHE A 107 6.25 -12.32 4.47
C PHE A 107 7.67 -11.86 4.80
N LYS A 108 8.06 -12.09 6.06
CA LYS A 108 9.43 -12.00 6.59
C LYS A 108 9.46 -12.52 8.02
#